data_AF-A0A1I0A1Q8-F1
#
_entry.id   AF-A0A1I0A1Q8-F1
#
_cell.length_a   1.000
_cell.length_b   1.000
_cell.length_c   1.000
_cell.angle_alpha   90.00
_cell.angle_beta   90.00
_cell.angle_gamma   90.00
#
_symmetry.space_group_name_H-M   'P 1'
#
loop_
_entity.id
_entity.type
_entity.pdbx_description
1 polymer ?
#
loop_
_entity_poly.entity_id
_entity_poly.type
_entity_poly.pdbx_seq_one_letter_code
_entity_poly.pdbx_strand_id
1 'polypeptide(L)'
;MINEVNKYLGSWMDHSRHLLIINMIDEMNVSVDFYPSVGSEPVVRKLLGRKALSKNMKGILQEQGLQIELGEEELGPTLQLKITHINIKEYLEPRVVMGMYDDYEDDFGVPWIYPLTYYKRL
;
A
#
# COMPACT_ATOMS: atom_id res chain seq x y z
N MET A 1 -19.49 7.68 -14.44
CA MET A 1 -19.02 7.02 -13.20
C MET A 1 -17.83 7.80 -12.70
N ILE A 2 -17.84 8.27 -11.46
CA ILE A 2 -16.59 8.74 -10.83
C ILE A 2 -15.73 7.48 -10.71
N ASN A 3 -14.54 7.49 -11.30
CA ASN A 3 -13.63 6.37 -11.19
C ASN A 3 -13.28 6.18 -9.70
N GLU A 4 -13.67 5.05 -9.11
CA GLU A 4 -13.51 4.75 -7.68
C GLU A 4 -12.02 4.78 -7.26
N VAL A 5 -11.09 4.51 -8.20
CA VAL A 5 -9.65 4.70 -8.00
C VAL A 5 -9.31 6.15 -7.60
N ASN A 6 -10.03 7.15 -8.14
CA ASN A 6 -9.74 8.56 -7.86
C ASN A 6 -9.81 8.90 -6.36
N LYS A 7 -10.59 8.13 -5.59
CA LYS A 7 -10.69 8.32 -4.13
C LYS A 7 -9.38 8.01 -3.42
N TYR A 8 -8.51 7.19 -3.99
CA TYR A 8 -7.22 6.81 -3.40
C TYR A 8 -6.07 7.72 -3.84
N LEU A 9 -6.23 8.43 -4.95
CA LEU A 9 -5.13 9.20 -5.54
C LEU A 9 -4.67 10.34 -4.64
N GLY A 10 -3.40 10.70 -4.83
CA GLY A 10 -2.75 11.82 -4.15
C GLY A 10 -1.77 11.37 -3.07
N SER A 11 -1.45 12.30 -2.18
CA SER A 11 -0.49 12.09 -1.10
C SER A 11 -1.21 11.94 0.24
N TRP A 12 -0.78 10.95 1.01
CA TRP A 12 -1.35 10.60 2.30
C TRP A 12 -0.25 10.46 3.33
N MET A 13 -0.50 10.95 4.54
CA MET A 13 0.47 10.96 5.61
C MET A 13 -0.16 10.46 6.91
N ASP A 14 0.55 9.59 7.61
CA ASP A 14 0.13 9.16 8.93
C ASP A 14 0.65 10.10 10.04
N HIS A 15 0.33 9.81 11.29
CA HIS A 15 0.73 10.62 12.43
C HIS A 15 2.26 10.60 12.71
N SER A 16 2.96 9.56 12.22
CA SER A 16 4.42 9.42 12.34
C SER A 16 5.17 10.04 11.15
N ARG A 17 4.46 10.69 10.22
CA ARG A 17 4.99 11.34 9.01
C ARG A 17 5.52 10.37 7.95
N HIS A 18 5.08 9.13 7.96
CA HIS A 18 5.25 8.22 6.83
C HIS A 18 4.38 8.71 5.67
N LEU A 19 4.95 8.77 4.47
CA LEU A 19 4.30 9.31 3.28
C LEU A 19 3.96 8.20 2.30
N LEU A 20 2.72 8.22 1.82
CA LEU A 20 2.20 7.36 0.78
C LEU A 20 1.74 8.22 -0.40
N ILE A 21 2.23 7.95 -1.61
CA ILE A 21 1.82 8.65 -2.83
C ILE A 21 1.20 7.62 -3.77
N ILE A 22 -0.02 7.88 -4.22
CA ILE A 22 -0.78 6.99 -5.10
C ILE A 22 -1.08 7.73 -6.40
N ASN A 23 -0.56 7.19 -7.51
CA ASN A 23 -0.68 7.76 -8.85
C ASN A 23 -1.49 6.83 -9.75
N MET A 24 -2.36 7.39 -10.59
CA MET A 24 -3.13 6.60 -11.55
C MET A 24 -2.23 5.98 -12.62
N ILE A 25 -2.45 4.71 -12.94
CA ILE A 25 -1.96 4.07 -14.17
C ILE A 25 -3.11 3.97 -15.17
N ASP A 26 -4.23 3.39 -14.75
CA ASP A 26 -5.46 3.27 -15.55
C ASP A 26 -6.71 3.23 -14.65
N GLU A 27 -7.84 2.74 -15.19
CA GLU A 27 -9.12 2.69 -14.49
C GLU A 27 -9.13 1.83 -13.22
N MET A 28 -8.23 0.85 -13.10
CA MET A 28 -8.16 -0.10 -12.00
C MET A 28 -6.79 -0.16 -11.34
N ASN A 29 -5.73 0.27 -12.03
CA ASN A 29 -4.35 0.13 -11.60
C ASN A 29 -3.75 1.48 -11.15
N VAL A 30 -2.89 1.43 -10.14
CA VAL A 30 -2.14 2.56 -9.60
C VAL A 30 -0.67 2.20 -9.36
N SER A 31 0.18 3.21 -9.33
CA SER A 31 1.54 3.13 -8.79
C SER A 31 1.54 3.72 -7.38
N VAL A 32 2.22 3.03 -6.47
CA VAL A 32 2.32 3.44 -5.06
C VAL A 32 3.78 3.61 -4.68
N ASP A 33 4.08 4.76 -4.11
CA ASP A 33 5.36 5.06 -3.46
C ASP A 33 5.14 5.21 -1.95
N PHE A 34 6.06 4.63 -1.17
CA PHE A 34 6.10 4.78 0.28
C PHE A 34 7.47 5.29 0.74
N TYR A 35 7.44 6.28 1.61
CA TYR A 35 8.62 6.88 2.23
C TYR A 35 8.47 6.85 3.76
N PRO A 36 9.45 6.27 4.50
CA PRO A 36 9.42 6.25 5.96
C PRO A 36 9.36 7.63 6.60
N SER A 37 9.94 8.63 5.94
CA SER A 37 9.83 10.02 6.33
C SER A 37 9.92 10.88 5.07
N VAL A 38 9.28 12.05 5.08
CA VAL A 38 9.37 12.98 3.95
C VAL A 38 10.83 13.30 3.62
N GLY A 39 11.24 13.07 2.37
CA GLY A 39 12.60 13.31 1.89
C GLY A 39 13.59 12.15 2.12
N SER A 40 13.15 11.02 2.68
CA SER A 40 14.00 9.83 2.77
C SER A 40 14.10 9.09 1.43
N GLU A 41 15.12 8.26 1.30
CA GLU A 41 15.20 7.29 0.22
C GLU A 41 14.10 6.21 0.36
N PRO A 42 13.66 5.59 -0.76
CA PRO A 42 12.84 4.39 -0.72
C PRO A 42 13.56 3.26 0.01
N VAL A 43 12.80 2.46 0.74
CA VAL A 43 13.35 1.31 1.46
C VAL A 43 13.56 0.16 0.50
N VAL A 44 14.71 -0.49 0.65
CA VAL A 44 15.04 -1.73 -0.06
C VAL A 44 14.62 -2.92 0.79
N ARG A 45 13.80 -3.80 0.22
CA ARG A 45 13.39 -5.08 0.80
C ARG A 45 14.08 -6.23 0.09
N LYS A 46 14.30 -7.33 0.80
CA LYS A 46 14.67 -8.62 0.19
C LYS A 46 13.54 -9.60 0.43
N LEU A 47 12.93 -10.10 -0.64
CA LEU A 47 11.82 -11.05 -0.61
C LEU A 47 12.22 -12.23 -1.50
N LEU A 48 12.26 -13.44 -0.94
CA LEU A 48 12.63 -14.66 -1.66
C LEU A 48 13.94 -14.52 -2.45
N GLY A 49 14.93 -13.83 -1.86
CA GLY A 49 16.24 -13.57 -2.48
C GLY A 49 16.28 -12.42 -3.50
N ARG A 50 15.15 -11.78 -3.81
CA ARG A 50 15.04 -10.67 -4.76
C ARG A 50 14.91 -9.33 -4.04
N LYS A 51 15.43 -8.26 -4.64
CA LYS A 51 15.32 -6.90 -4.09
C LYS A 51 14.08 -6.20 -4.62
N ALA A 52 13.26 -5.62 -3.74
CA ALA A 52 12.11 -4.79 -4.09
C ALA A 52 12.18 -3.44 -3.39
N LEU A 53 11.88 -2.36 -4.10
CA LEU A 53 11.83 -1.01 -3.52
C LEU A 53 10.43 -0.70 -2.98
N SER A 54 10.33 0.20 -2.01
CA SER A 54 9.07 0.81 -1.60
C SER A 54 8.62 1.92 -2.57
N LYS A 55 8.88 1.76 -3.87
CA LYS A 55 8.62 2.73 -4.92
C LYS A 55 8.07 2.02 -6.16
N ASN A 56 7.12 2.64 -6.86
CA ASN A 56 6.44 2.11 -8.03
C ASN A 56 5.83 0.72 -7.76
N MET A 57 5.30 0.49 -6.56
CA MET A 57 4.59 -0.74 -6.24
C MET A 57 3.24 -0.72 -6.97
N LYS A 58 2.88 -1.85 -7.59
CA LYS A 58 1.60 -1.99 -8.26
C LYS A 58 0.48 -2.07 -7.23
N GLY A 59 -0.56 -1.27 -7.44
CA GLY A 59 -1.82 -1.37 -6.73
C GLY A 59 -2.96 -1.64 -7.70
N ILE A 60 -3.92 -2.48 -7.30
CA ILE A 60 -5.08 -2.87 -8.08
C ILE A 60 -6.33 -2.62 -7.23
N LEU A 61 -7.30 -1.89 -7.77
CA LEU A 61 -8.59 -1.72 -7.13
C LEU A 61 -9.36 -3.04 -7.15
N GLN A 62 -9.73 -3.52 -5.97
CA GLN A 62 -10.59 -4.68 -5.77
C GLN A 62 -11.90 -4.24 -5.10
N GLU A 63 -12.90 -5.13 -5.08
CA GLU A 63 -14.19 -4.86 -4.44
C GLU A 63 -14.04 -4.41 -2.98
N GLN A 64 -13.06 -4.98 -2.25
CA GLN A 64 -12.87 -4.71 -0.84
C GLN A 64 -11.96 -3.50 -0.55
N GLY A 65 -11.29 -2.93 -1.56
CA GLY A 65 -10.36 -1.80 -1.41
C GLY A 65 -9.20 -1.85 -2.41
N LEU A 66 -8.26 -0.92 -2.27
CA LEU A 66 -7.05 -0.90 -3.09
C LEU A 66 -6.02 -1.89 -2.54
N GLN A 67 -5.70 -2.94 -3.27
CA GLN A 67 -4.67 -3.91 -2.88
C GLN A 67 -3.33 -3.55 -3.51
N ILE A 68 -2.27 -3.52 -2.70
CA ILE A 68 -0.91 -3.19 -3.11
C ILE A 68 -0.04 -4.40 -2.86
N GLU A 69 0.62 -4.88 -3.91
CA GLU A 69 1.56 -5.98 -3.79
C GLU A 69 2.91 -5.47 -3.28
N LEU A 70 3.30 -5.96 -2.11
CA LEU A 70 4.47 -5.45 -1.39
C LEU A 70 5.76 -6.20 -1.74
N GLY A 71 5.73 -7.06 -2.75
CA GLY A 71 6.83 -7.93 -3.09
C GLY A 71 6.96 -8.18 -4.57
N GLU A 72 6.80 -9.45 -4.94
CA GLU A 72 6.67 -9.86 -6.31
C GLU A 72 5.20 -9.91 -6.69
N GLU A 73 4.90 -9.53 -7.92
CA GLU A 73 3.55 -9.60 -8.49
C GLU A 73 3.02 -11.01 -8.33
N GLU A 74 1.77 -11.16 -7.88
CA GLU A 74 1.10 -12.45 -7.66
C GLU A 74 1.66 -13.34 -6.51
N LEU A 75 2.78 -12.97 -5.89
CA LEU A 75 3.46 -13.79 -4.86
C LEU A 75 3.62 -13.10 -3.51
N GLY A 76 3.66 -11.77 -3.47
CA GLY A 76 3.97 -11.02 -2.25
C GLY A 76 2.77 -10.86 -1.30
N PRO A 77 3.02 -10.55 -0.01
CA PRO A 77 1.96 -10.11 0.88
C PRO A 77 1.29 -8.84 0.33
N THR A 78 -0.02 -8.73 0.54
CA THR A 78 -0.79 -7.59 0.03
C THR A 78 -1.20 -6.65 1.17
N LEU A 79 -0.99 -5.37 0.94
CA LEU A 79 -1.58 -4.31 1.77
C LEU A 79 -2.89 -3.89 1.12
N GLN A 80 -3.99 -4.02 1.84
CA GLN A 80 -5.25 -3.44 1.43
C GLN A 80 -5.45 -2.08 2.09
N LEU A 81 -5.80 -1.09 1.29
CA LEU A 81 -6.22 0.22 1.76
C LEU A 81 -7.72 0.37 1.54
N LYS A 82 -8.43 0.79 2.58
CA LYS A 82 -9.84 1.18 2.49
C LYS A 82 -10.00 2.65 2.78
N ILE A 83 -10.90 3.30 2.05
CA ILE A 83 -11.35 4.64 2.40
C ILE A 83 -12.28 4.53 3.61
N THR A 84 -11.95 5.24 4.68
CA THR A 84 -12.79 5.36 5.87
C THR A 84 -12.99 6.82 6.23
N HIS A 85 -14.02 7.09 7.04
CA HIS A 85 -14.36 8.42 7.48
C HIS A 85 -14.36 8.46 9.00
N ILE A 86 -13.53 9.33 9.58
CA ILE A 86 -13.56 9.62 11.02
C ILE A 86 -14.05 11.06 11.14
N ASN A 87 -15.29 11.22 11.62
CA ASN A 87 -16.06 12.47 11.53
C ASN A 87 -16.26 12.91 10.05
N ILE A 88 -15.79 14.12 9.70
CA ILE A 88 -15.87 14.69 8.34
C ILE A 88 -14.58 14.51 7.52
N LYS A 89 -13.60 13.76 8.03
CA LYS A 89 -12.27 13.62 7.42
C LYS A 89 -12.11 12.21 6.82
N GLU A 90 -11.58 12.18 5.60
CA GLU A 90 -11.26 10.95 4.87
C GLU A 90 -9.87 10.43 5.27
N TYR A 91 -9.76 9.11 5.43
CA TYR A 91 -8.53 8.41 5.76
C TYR A 91 -8.38 7.16 4.90
N LEU A 92 -7.13 6.76 4.67
CA LEU A 92 -6.80 5.40 4.25
C LEU A 92 -6.56 4.56 5.50
N GLU A 93 -7.35 3.50 5.63
CA GLU A 93 -7.21 2.47 6.63
C GLU A 93 -6.41 1.29 6.04
N PRO A 94 -5.17 1.08 6.48
CA PRO A 94 -4.39 -0.07 6.07
C PRO A 94 -4.85 -1.34 6.78
N ARG A 95 -4.96 -2.43 6.02
CA ARG A 95 -5.21 -3.79 6.51
C ARG A 95 -4.29 -4.75 5.80
N VAL A 96 -3.78 -5.72 6.55
CA VAL A 96 -3.07 -6.85 5.96
C VAL A 96 -4.08 -7.80 5.35
N VAL A 97 -3.86 -8.22 4.11
CA VAL A 97 -4.58 -9.31 3.48
C VAL A 97 -3.55 -10.38 3.11
N MET A 98 -3.78 -11.61 3.55
CA MET A 98 -2.92 -12.73 3.17
C MET A 98 -3.11 -13.02 1.67
N GLY A 99 -1.99 -13.20 0.96
CA GLY A 99 -2.01 -13.73 -0.41
C GLY A 99 -2.41 -15.21 -0.41
N MET A 100 -2.44 -15.85 -1.58
CA MET A 100 -2.89 -17.24 -1.77
C MET A 100 -2.05 -18.33 -1.10
N TYR A 101 -1.05 -17.98 -0.28
CA TYR A 101 -0.22 -18.93 0.45
C TYR A 101 -0.66 -19.00 1.92
N ASP A 102 -1.49 -20.01 2.21
CA ASP A 102 -1.98 -20.42 3.55
C ASP A 102 -1.15 -21.60 4.12
N ASP A 103 0.04 -21.83 3.57
CA ASP A 103 0.92 -22.87 4.05
C ASP A 103 1.93 -22.19 4.98
N TYR A 104 1.83 -22.50 6.27
CA TYR A 104 2.59 -22.03 7.44
C TYR A 104 4.14 -21.94 7.31
N GLU A 105 4.71 -22.12 6.12
CA GLU A 105 6.13 -21.87 5.81
C GLU A 105 6.40 -20.46 5.25
N ASP A 106 5.39 -19.71 4.76
CA ASP A 106 5.56 -18.36 4.18
C ASP A 106 5.55 -17.20 5.19
N ASP A 107 5.59 -17.53 6.48
CA ASP A 107 6.00 -16.63 7.58
C ASP A 107 7.46 -16.13 7.45
N PHE A 108 8.11 -16.31 6.28
CA PHE A 108 9.41 -15.75 5.93
C PHE A 108 9.38 -14.20 5.90
N GLY A 109 9.29 -13.60 7.08
CA GLY A 109 10.14 -12.51 7.50
C GLY A 109 10.07 -11.26 6.64
N VAL A 110 8.89 -10.91 6.11
CA VAL A 110 8.71 -9.60 5.47
C VAL A 110 8.55 -8.58 6.58
N PRO A 111 9.54 -7.73 6.89
CA PRO A 111 9.30 -6.61 7.78
C PRO A 111 8.23 -5.74 7.13
N TRP A 112 7.06 -5.68 7.76
CA TRP A 112 5.99 -4.77 7.38
C TRP A 112 6.52 -3.35 7.47
N ILE A 113 6.89 -2.82 6.30
CA ILE A 113 7.38 -1.45 6.18
C ILE A 113 6.25 -0.43 6.36
N TYR A 114 5.02 -0.87 6.06
CA TYR A 114 3.84 -0.04 6.19
C TYR A 114 3.36 -0.05 7.64
N PRO A 115 3.29 1.11 8.30
CA PRO A 115 2.56 1.20 9.55
C PRO A 115 1.09 0.86 9.31
N LEU A 116 0.50 0.04 10.17
CA LEU A 116 -0.93 -0.27 10.17
C LEU A 116 -1.73 0.84 10.86
N THR A 117 -1.45 2.09 10.50
CA THR A 117 -2.06 3.29 11.07
C THR A 117 -2.78 4.08 9.99
N TYR A 118 -3.83 4.81 10.37
CA TYR A 118 -4.58 5.63 9.42
C TYR A 118 -3.71 6.69 8.75
N TYR A 119 -3.76 6.77 7.43
CA TYR A 119 -3.17 7.88 6.68
C TYR A 119 -4.23 8.91 6.36
N LYS A 120 -3.91 10.18 6.55
CA LYS A 120 -4.75 11.31 6.21
C LYS A 120 -4.26 11.93 4.90
N ARG A 121 -5.18 12.34 4.02
CA ARG A 121 -4.83 13.09 2.82
C ARG A 121 -4.13 14.42 3.20
N LEU A 122 -3.05 14.74 2.48
CA LEU A 122 -2.32 16.01 2.58
C LEU A 122 -3.05 17.15 1.90
#